data_AF-A0A2D6XFD4-F1
#
_entry.id   AF-A0A2D6XFD4-F1
#
_cell.length_a   1.000
_cell.length_b   1.000
_cell.length_c   1.000
_cell.angle_alpha   90.00
_cell.angle_beta   90.00
_cell.angle_gamma   90.00
#
_symmetry.space_group_name_H-M   'P 1'
#
loop_
_entity.id
_entity.type
_entity.pdbx_description
1 polymer ?
#
loop_
_entity_poly.entity_id
_entity_poly.type
_entity_poly.pdbx_seq_one_letter_code
_entity_poly.pdbx_strand_id
1 'polypeptide(L)'
;MILKNRQELFEKLWKLYPLRDGKKAALRHFLVSVKTDIDFINIQNALKNYKSHLRQQTNAWKKPKNGSTWFNNWQDWVTYTEERIVKQPKFVPMTKEQIKDQKMRFSPEFQHNLMLKLKTCWRLAKSRMRYNQAPANMW
;
A
#
# COMPACT_ATOMS: atom_id res chain seq x y z
N MET A 1 -35.50 10.08 15.28
CA MET A 1 -36.11 8.86 15.86
C MET A 1 -35.01 8.11 16.61
N ILE A 2 -35.33 7.45 17.73
CA ILE A 2 -34.34 6.63 18.46
C ILE A 2 -34.39 5.24 17.84
N LEU A 3 -33.24 4.72 17.40
CA LEU A 3 -33.08 3.38 16.84
C LEU A 3 -33.70 2.33 17.78
N LYS A 4 -34.91 1.86 17.47
CA LYS A 4 -35.48 0.67 18.11
C LYS A 4 -34.70 -0.55 17.60
N ASN A 5 -34.23 -1.39 18.52
CA ASN A 5 -33.49 -2.64 18.25
C ASN A 5 -32.04 -2.48 17.72
N ARG A 6 -31.21 -1.70 18.42
CA ARG A 6 -29.78 -1.52 18.09
C ARG A 6 -28.99 -2.83 18.02
N GLN A 7 -29.32 -3.82 18.85
CA GLN A 7 -28.68 -5.13 18.84
C GLN A 7 -28.95 -5.89 17.52
N GLU A 8 -30.17 -5.86 17.01
CA GLU A 8 -30.50 -6.51 15.73
C GLU A 8 -29.79 -5.84 14.57
N LEU A 9 -29.69 -4.51 14.59
CA LEU A 9 -28.93 -3.74 13.61
C LEU A 9 -27.45 -4.09 13.64
N PHE A 10 -26.87 -4.23 14.83
CA PHE A 10 -25.51 -4.73 14.99
C PHE A 10 -25.35 -6.13 14.40
N GLU A 11 -26.26 -7.07 14.68
CA GLU A 11 -26.18 -8.43 14.15
C GLU A 11 -26.24 -8.47 12.62
N LYS A 12 -27.05 -7.60 12.01
CA LYS A 12 -27.11 -7.43 10.55
C LYS A 12 -25.74 -6.97 10.00
N LEU A 13 -25.12 -5.96 10.61
CA LEU A 13 -23.78 -5.49 10.21
C LEU A 13 -22.70 -6.53 10.46
N TRP A 14 -22.76 -7.21 11.60
CA TRP A 14 -21.80 -8.23 12.01
C TRP A 14 -21.74 -9.40 11.03
N LYS A 15 -22.90 -9.85 10.53
CA LYS A 15 -22.99 -10.90 9.51
C LYS A 15 -22.32 -10.51 8.19
N LEU A 16 -22.27 -9.23 7.86
CA LEU A 16 -21.66 -8.72 6.61
C LEU A 16 -20.15 -8.48 6.71
N TYR A 17 -19.60 -8.50 7.92
CA TYR A 17 -18.21 -8.17 8.19
C TYR A 17 -17.28 -9.35 7.84
N PRO A 18 -16.15 -9.12 7.13
CA PRO A 18 -15.31 -10.19 6.59
C PRO A 18 -14.56 -11.00 7.66
N LEU A 19 -14.10 -10.39 8.75
CA LEU A 19 -13.37 -11.09 9.83
C LEU A 19 -14.06 -10.89 11.19
N ARG A 20 -14.93 -11.84 11.53
CA ARG A 20 -15.82 -11.75 12.69
C ARG A 20 -15.12 -12.14 14.00
N ASP A 21 -14.18 -11.32 14.45
CA ASP A 21 -13.46 -11.48 15.71
C ASP A 21 -13.71 -10.33 16.70
N GLY A 22 -13.75 -10.65 18.00
CA GLY A 22 -13.96 -9.67 19.07
C GLY A 22 -15.40 -9.14 19.18
N LYS A 23 -16.43 -9.96 18.92
CA LYS A 23 -17.85 -9.56 18.86
C LYS A 23 -18.33 -8.71 20.04
N LYS A 24 -17.99 -9.09 21.28
CA LYS A 24 -18.39 -8.36 22.50
C LYS A 24 -17.84 -6.93 22.51
N ALA A 25 -16.57 -6.75 22.15
CA ALA A 25 -15.95 -5.44 22.05
C ALA A 25 -16.53 -4.64 20.88
N ALA A 26 -16.71 -5.26 19.72
CA ALA A 26 -17.35 -4.63 18.55
C ALA A 26 -18.76 -4.11 18.86
N LEU A 27 -19.58 -4.91 19.55
CA LEU A 27 -20.91 -4.50 19.99
C LEU A 27 -20.85 -3.31 20.95
N ARG A 28 -19.92 -3.32 21.92
CA ARG A 28 -19.72 -2.18 22.83
C ARG A 28 -19.38 -0.90 22.06
N HIS A 29 -18.44 -0.96 21.13
CA HIS A 29 -18.06 0.20 20.32
C HIS A 29 -19.24 0.69 19.47
N PHE A 30 -19.96 -0.23 18.80
CA PHE A 30 -21.16 0.09 18.02
C PHE A 30 -22.21 0.83 18.86
N LEU A 31 -22.55 0.31 20.04
CA LEU A 31 -23.58 0.90 20.91
C LEU A 31 -23.19 2.28 21.45
N VAL A 32 -21.89 2.55 21.60
CA VAL A 32 -21.36 3.85 22.04
C VAL A 32 -21.34 4.86 20.89
N SER A 33 -20.93 4.44 19.69
CA SER A 33 -20.74 5.35 18.55
C SER A 33 -21.99 5.57 17.71
N VAL A 34 -22.91 4.60 17.63
CA VAL A 34 -24.11 4.67 16.77
C VAL A 34 -25.33 4.98 17.64
N LYS A 35 -25.74 6.25 17.65
CA LYS A 35 -26.84 6.75 18.48
C LYS A 35 -28.04 7.17 17.66
N THR A 36 -27.81 7.64 16.44
CA THR A 36 -28.83 8.19 15.55
C THR A 36 -28.99 7.35 14.27
N ASP A 37 -30.09 7.56 13.55
CA ASP A 37 -30.31 6.95 12.24
C ASP A 37 -29.22 7.36 11.23
N ILE A 38 -28.73 8.60 11.34
CA ILE A 38 -27.62 9.13 10.52
C ILE A 38 -26.33 8.36 10.80
N ASP A 39 -26.01 8.09 12.08
CA ASP A 39 -24.82 7.30 12.44
C ASP A 39 -24.92 5.87 11.87
N PHE A 40 -26.13 5.30 11.86
CA PHE A 40 -26.36 3.97 11.30
C PHE A 40 -26.13 3.94 9.78
N ILE A 41 -26.59 4.97 9.06
CA ILE A 41 -26.30 5.13 7.63
C ILE A 41 -24.79 5.31 7.41
N ASN A 42 -24.14 6.12 8.25
CA ASN A 42 -22.70 6.37 8.15
C ASN A 42 -21.87 5.10 8.35
N ILE A 43 -22.20 4.26 9.33
CA ILE A 43 -21.46 3.01 9.56
C ILE A 43 -21.70 1.98 8.45
N GLN A 44 -22.89 1.96 7.83
CA GLN A 44 -23.15 1.16 6.64
C GLN A 44 -22.27 1.61 5.46
N ASN A 45 -22.16 2.92 5.23
CA ASN A 45 -21.30 3.50 4.20
C ASN A 45 -19.82 3.20 4.48
N ALA A 46 -19.39 3.39 5.73
CA ALA A 46 -18.05 3.02 6.18
C ALA A 46 -17.72 1.55 5.91
N LEU A 47 -18.64 0.63 6.21
CA LEU A 47 -18.44 -0.79 5.93
C LEU A 47 -18.33 -1.08 4.43
N LYS A 48 -19.13 -0.40 3.60
CA LYS A 48 -19.06 -0.51 2.14
C LYS A 48 -17.70 -0.03 1.62
N ASN A 49 -17.23 1.13 2.08
CA ASN A 49 -15.93 1.70 1.71
C ASN A 49 -14.80 0.78 2.13
N TYR A 50 -14.86 0.24 3.35
CA TYR A 50 -13.88 -0.71 3.85
C TYR A 50 -13.81 -1.99 3.00
N LYS A 51 -14.96 -2.57 2.64
CA LYS A 51 -15.02 -3.75 1.76
C LYS A 51 -14.59 -3.44 0.33
N SER A 52 -14.79 -2.22 -0.16
CA SER A 52 -14.22 -1.77 -1.45
C SER A 52 -12.70 -1.77 -1.39
N HIS A 53 -12.13 -1.11 -0.38
CA HIS A 53 -10.69 -1.02 -0.16
C HIS A 53 -10.03 -2.41 -0.10
N LEU A 54 -10.63 -3.36 0.63
CA LEU A 54 -10.10 -4.74 0.73
C LEU A 54 -10.17 -5.54 -0.58
N ARG A 55 -11.13 -5.22 -1.48
CA ARG A 55 -11.28 -5.92 -2.77
C ARG A 55 -10.33 -5.42 -3.85
N GLN A 56 -9.63 -4.32 -3.61
CA GLN A 56 -8.65 -3.82 -4.56
C GLN A 56 -7.50 -4.83 -4.72
N GLN A 57 -7.08 -5.08 -5.97
CA GLN A 57 -5.95 -5.98 -6.25
C GLN A 57 -4.65 -5.52 -5.58
N THR A 58 -4.43 -4.21 -5.46
CA THR A 58 -3.30 -3.61 -4.73
C THR A 58 -3.29 -3.98 -3.25
N ASN A 59 -4.45 -4.30 -2.69
CA ASN A 59 -4.63 -4.65 -1.27
C ASN A 59 -4.93 -6.14 -1.09
N ALA A 60 -4.78 -6.99 -2.12
CA ALA A 60 -5.09 -8.43 -2.01
C ALA A 60 -4.24 -9.15 -0.94
N TRP A 61 -3.05 -8.63 -0.65
CA TRP A 61 -2.18 -9.13 0.43
C TRP A 61 -2.62 -8.68 1.82
N LYS A 62 -3.48 -7.67 1.93
CA LYS A 62 -3.87 -7.03 3.20
C LYS A 62 -5.02 -7.82 3.84
N LYS A 63 -4.75 -8.38 5.02
CA LYS A 63 -5.79 -9.07 5.80
C LYS A 63 -6.82 -8.06 6.32
N PRO A 64 -8.13 -8.42 6.37
CA PRO A 64 -9.12 -7.63 7.07
C PRO A 64 -8.74 -7.44 8.54
N LYS A 65 -9.06 -6.28 9.10
CA LYS A 65 -8.89 -5.97 10.52
C LYS A 65 -9.85 -6.85 11.33
N ASN A 66 -9.53 -7.08 12.60
CA ASN A 66 -10.46 -7.70 13.54
C ASN A 66 -11.69 -6.80 13.69
N GLY A 67 -12.86 -7.41 13.89
CA GLY A 67 -14.12 -6.69 14.07
C GLY A 67 -14.03 -5.67 15.21
N SER A 68 -13.51 -6.06 16.37
CA SER A 68 -13.28 -5.14 17.50
C SER A 68 -12.46 -3.90 17.11
N THR A 69 -11.38 -4.06 16.36
CA THR A 69 -10.49 -2.98 15.92
C THR A 69 -11.16 -2.07 14.89
N TRP A 70 -11.93 -2.64 13.95
CA TRP A 70 -12.60 -1.84 12.93
C TRP A 70 -13.79 -1.08 13.49
N PHE A 71 -14.63 -1.71 14.32
CA PHE A 71 -15.76 -1.05 14.97
C PHE A 71 -15.31 0.04 15.97
N ASN A 72 -14.07 0.04 16.43
CA ASN A 72 -13.54 1.15 17.23
C ASN A 72 -13.22 2.41 16.39
N ASN A 73 -12.94 2.25 15.10
CA ASN A 73 -12.45 3.31 14.22
C ASN A 73 -13.21 3.35 12.88
N TRP A 74 -14.52 3.10 12.91
CA TRP A 74 -15.30 2.98 11.67
C TRP A 74 -15.54 4.35 11.01
N GLN A 75 -15.51 5.42 11.79
CA GLN A 75 -15.75 6.80 11.33
C GLN A 75 -14.72 7.25 10.28
N ASP A 76 -13.47 6.77 10.40
CA ASP A 76 -12.40 7.02 9.42
C ASP A 76 -12.78 6.58 8.00
N TRP A 77 -13.70 5.62 7.88
CA TRP A 77 -14.14 5.07 6.60
C TRP A 77 -15.35 5.79 6.01
N VAL A 78 -15.96 6.75 6.72
CA VAL A 78 -17.14 7.50 6.24
C VAL A 78 -16.77 8.43 5.10
N THR A 79 -15.71 9.22 5.29
CA THR A 79 -15.19 10.19 4.31
C THR A 79 -14.05 9.62 3.47
N TYR A 80 -13.71 8.34 3.65
CA TYR A 80 -12.62 7.69 2.93
C TYR A 80 -12.89 7.72 1.43
N THR A 81 -12.08 8.52 0.73
CA THR A 81 -11.98 8.55 -0.72
C THR A 81 -10.73 7.79 -1.11
N GLU A 82 -10.85 6.87 -2.07
CA GLU A 82 -9.69 6.19 -2.62
C GLU A 82 -8.89 7.21 -3.43
N GLU A 83 -7.65 7.48 -3.03
CA GLU A 83 -6.69 8.09 -3.94
C GLU A 83 -6.62 7.17 -5.17
N ARG A 84 -7.00 7.68 -6.34
CA ARG A 84 -6.82 6.95 -7.60
C ARG A 84 -5.32 6.76 -7.78
N ILE A 85 -4.80 5.61 -7.37
CA ILE A 85 -3.49 5.17 -7.82
C ILE A 85 -3.64 5.00 -9.33
N VAL A 86 -3.17 6.00 -10.08
CA VAL A 86 -2.95 5.89 -11.52
C VAL A 86 -2.17 4.61 -11.67
N LYS A 87 -2.76 3.59 -12.31
CA LYS A 87 -2.10 2.29 -12.52
C LYS A 87 -0.78 2.61 -13.19
N GLN A 88 0.31 2.60 -12.41
CA GLN A 88 1.66 2.67 -12.95
C GLN A 88 1.70 1.53 -13.98
N PRO A 89 2.16 1.79 -15.22
CA PRO A 89 2.23 0.74 -16.22
C PRO A 89 2.97 -0.44 -15.59
N LYS A 90 2.34 -1.63 -15.63
CA LYS A 90 3.01 -2.85 -15.17
C LYS A 90 4.38 -2.87 -15.84
N PHE A 91 5.44 -3.11 -15.07
CA PHE A 91 6.77 -3.31 -15.66
C PHE A 91 6.65 -4.46 -16.67
N VAL A 92 6.56 -4.11 -17.96
CA VAL A 92 6.66 -5.06 -19.05
C VAL A 92 8.16 -5.17 -19.29
N PRO A 93 8.79 -6.32 -18.99
CA PRO A 93 10.19 -6.51 -19.32
C PRO A 93 10.33 -6.27 -20.82
N MET A 94 11.12 -5.26 -21.14
CA MET A 94 11.36 -4.83 -22.51
C MET A 94 11.99 -5.99 -23.30
N THR A 95 11.55 -6.24 -24.52
CA THR A 95 12.13 -7.30 -25.35
C THR A 95 13.58 -6.96 -25.71
N LYS A 96 14.38 -7.97 -26.08
CA LYS A 96 15.79 -7.78 -26.45
C LYS A 96 15.94 -6.79 -27.62
N GLU A 97 14.96 -6.77 -28.51
CA GLU A 97 14.86 -5.90 -29.69
C GLU A 97 14.58 -4.46 -29.27
N GLN A 98 13.64 -4.25 -28.36
CA GLN A 98 13.32 -2.92 -27.82
C GLN A 98 14.47 -2.33 -27.00
N ILE A 99 15.22 -3.15 -26.26
CA ILE A 99 16.44 -2.73 -25.54
C ILE A 99 17.53 -2.29 -26.53
N LYS A 100 17.64 -2.98 -27.67
CA LYS A 100 18.62 -2.64 -28.72
C LYS A 100 18.27 -1.31 -29.38
N ASP A 101 17.01 -1.09 -29.71
CA ASP A 101 16.51 0.17 -30.28
C ASP A 101 16.64 1.35 -29.30
N GLN A 102 16.41 1.12 -28.00
CA GLN A 102 16.60 2.15 -26.99
C GLN A 102 18.08 2.52 -26.83
N LYS A 103 18.98 1.53 -26.85
CA LYS A 103 20.43 1.77 -26.88
C LYS A 103 20.82 2.60 -28.11
N MET A 104 20.28 2.28 -29.28
CA MET A 104 20.56 2.98 -30.55
C MET A 104 20.02 4.42 -30.59
N ARG A 105 19.04 4.74 -29.74
CA ARG A 105 18.41 6.07 -29.63
C ARG A 105 19.19 7.09 -28.80
N PHE A 106 20.14 6.65 -27.98
CA PHE A 106 21.00 7.57 -27.23
C PHE A 106 22.06 8.16 -28.16
N SER A 107 22.22 9.49 -28.13
CA SER A 107 23.26 10.17 -28.90
C SER A 107 24.63 9.51 -28.68
N PRO A 108 25.46 9.32 -29.73
CA PRO A 108 26.81 8.76 -29.60
C PRO A 108 27.64 9.48 -28.52
N GLU A 109 27.44 10.78 -28.34
CA GLU A 109 28.10 11.59 -27.32
C GLU A 109 27.67 11.21 -25.90
N PHE A 110 26.37 10.93 -25.70
CA PHE A 110 25.85 10.46 -24.41
C PHE A 110 26.40 9.08 -24.06
N GLN A 111 26.45 8.17 -25.04
CA GLN A 111 27.04 6.83 -24.84
C GLN A 111 28.53 6.92 -24.51
N HIS A 112 29.28 7.78 -25.21
CA HIS A 112 30.71 8.01 -24.95
C HIS A 112 30.95 8.53 -23.53
N ASN A 113 30.20 9.57 -23.12
CA ASN A 113 30.31 10.18 -21.81
C ASN A 113 29.93 9.21 -20.67
N LEU A 114 28.89 8.38 -20.88
CA LEU A 114 28.52 7.34 -19.93
C LEU A 114 29.63 6.28 -19.79
N MET A 115 30.19 5.82 -20.91
CA MET A 115 31.28 4.84 -20.89
C MET A 115 32.56 5.40 -20.26
N LEU A 116 32.87 6.68 -20.46
CA LEU A 116 33.97 7.35 -19.77
C LEU A 116 33.76 7.36 -18.25
N LYS A 117 32.57 7.77 -17.79
CA LYS A 117 32.23 7.79 -16.35
C LYS A 117 32.29 6.40 -15.72
N LEU A 118 31.82 5.37 -16.41
CA LEU A 118 31.93 3.99 -15.92
C LEU A 118 33.39 3.51 -15.85
N LYS A 119 34.20 3.84 -16.86
CA LYS A 119 35.64 3.50 -16.88
C LYS A 119 36.44 4.23 -15.80
N THR A 120 36.11 5.49 -15.48
CA THR A 120 36.74 6.23 -14.39
C THR A 120 36.32 5.67 -13.04
N CYS A 121 35.03 5.40 -12.82
CA CYS A 121 34.55 4.74 -11.60
C CYS A 121 35.22 3.38 -11.38
N TRP A 122 35.40 2.58 -12.44
CA TRP A 122 36.05 1.27 -12.34
C TRP A 122 37.56 1.39 -12.05
N ARG A 123 38.25 2.38 -12.65
CA ARG A 123 39.65 2.68 -12.33
C ARG A 123 39.84 3.14 -10.89
N LEU A 124 38.94 3.98 -10.38
CA LEU A 124 38.96 4.44 -8.99
C LEU A 124 38.67 3.29 -8.02
N ALA A 125 37.67 2.45 -8.32
CA ALA A 125 37.36 1.27 -7.52
C ALA A 125 38.54 0.28 -7.48
N LYS A 126 39.20 0.04 -8.63
CA LYS A 126 40.38 -0.83 -8.70
C LYS A 126 41.60 -0.24 -7.99
N SER A 127 41.79 1.07 -8.04
CA SER A 127 42.86 1.76 -7.30
C SER A 127 42.61 1.71 -5.80
N ARG A 128 41.36 1.89 -5.36
CA ARG A 128 40.96 1.74 -3.96
C ARG A 128 41.14 0.31 -3.44
N MET A 129 40.83 -0.69 -4.26
CA MET A 129 41.10 -2.09 -3.92
C MET A 129 42.60 -2.40 -3.81
N ARG A 130 43.45 -1.81 -4.66
CA ARG A 130 44.91 -1.97 -4.59
C ARG A 130 45.52 -1.25 -3.37
N TYR A 131 45.03 -0.07 -3.02
CA TYR A 131 45.49 0.66 -1.83
C TYR A 131 45.18 -0.09 -0.54
N ASN A 132 44.01 -0.72 -0.44
CA ASN A 132 43.61 -1.52 0.72
C ASN A 132 44.34 -2.88 0.83
N GLN A 133 45.20 -3.24 -0.13
CA GLN A 133 46.05 -4.43 -0.11
C GLN A 133 47.55 -4.09 0.05
N ALA A 134 47.91 -2.81 0.17
CA ALA A 134 49.28 -2.42 0.47
C ALA A 134 49.61 -2.81 1.94
N PRO A 135 50.73 -3.51 2.20
CA PRO A 135 51.09 -3.87 3.56
C PRO A 135 51.38 -2.60 4.38
N ALA A 136 50.92 -2.57 5.63
CA ALA A 136 50.98 -1.43 6.54
C ALA A 136 52.39 -1.20 7.12
N ASN A 137 53.43 -1.19 6.28
CA ASN A 137 54.81 -0.95 6.69
C ASN A 137 55.60 -0.20 5.62
N MET A 138 55.44 1.12 5.61
CA MET A 138 56.50 2.05 5.18
C MET A 138 56.47 3.26 6.13
N TRP A 139 57.35 3.20 7.13
CA TRP A 139 58.05 4.36 7.69
C TRP A 139 59.44 4.37 7.08
#